data_AF-A0A2W0BHP2-F1
#
_entry.id   AF-A0A2W0BHP2-F1
#
_cell.length_a   1.000
_cell.length_b   1.000
_cell.length_c   1.000
_cell.angle_alpha   90.00
_cell.angle_beta   90.00
_cell.angle_gamma   90.00
#
_symmetry.space_group_name_H-M   'P 1'
#
loop_
_entity.id
_entity.type
_entity.pdbx_description
1 polymer ?
#
loop_
_entity_poly.entity_id
_entity_poly.type
_entity_poly.pdbx_seq_one_letter_code
_entity_poly.pdbx_strand_id
1 'polypeptide(L)'
;MGPLNIRPGDRLIKNYYESLHQFGQLEFDHEGAVRSAFQAMLDGYGKRLEWKLVPEYPYKKVRVDGALLDTWKQRRGFWEAKDVNDDLEKEIRKKIESGYPTSNIIFQAPERAILYQRGVRKGLNENIGDPRNLVELLQEFFSYKEPEHEEWDKAVDDFSERLPEIAKRAKDLIDHERVSNKAFRDRFEEFYALCRRSINPNLSFEAVEEMLIQHLLTERIFRRVFHAEEFRTRNVIAQEIEKVISSLTSRHFSRDAFLSELDRFYKAIEHSAEEKSDYAEKQDFLNTVYGAHHARDEEERFAVQVRERTTLQRSYAAAVLHRQHEHRA
;
A
#
# COMPACT_ATOMS: atom_id res chain seq x y z
N MET A 1 11.83 -1.60 -7.43
CA MET A 1 12.56 -0.36 -7.80
C MET A 1 13.99 -0.46 -7.28
N GLY A 2 14.99 -0.13 -8.10
CA GLY A 2 16.40 -0.13 -7.66
C GLY A 2 16.73 1.08 -6.77
N PRO A 3 17.81 1.03 -5.98
CA PRO A 3 18.21 2.13 -5.11
C PRO A 3 18.55 3.39 -5.90
N LEU A 4 18.13 4.56 -5.39
CA LEU A 4 18.49 5.86 -5.95
C LEU A 4 20.02 6.03 -5.93
N ASN A 5 20.62 6.25 -7.11
CA ASN A 5 22.04 6.60 -7.20
C ASN A 5 22.19 8.12 -7.14
N ILE A 6 22.30 8.66 -5.93
CA ILE A 6 22.52 10.08 -5.65
C ILE A 6 24.03 10.35 -5.63
N ARG A 7 24.51 11.35 -6.37
CA ARG A 7 25.93 11.73 -6.40
C ARG A 7 26.10 13.23 -6.12
N PRO A 8 27.26 13.68 -5.61
CA PRO A 8 27.52 15.11 -5.39
C PRO A 8 27.39 15.96 -6.67
N GLY A 9 27.66 15.34 -7.83
CA GLY A 9 27.55 15.99 -9.13
C GLY A 9 26.13 16.07 -9.71
N ASP A 10 25.12 15.49 -9.06
CA ASP A 10 23.73 15.49 -9.54
C ASP A 10 23.21 16.93 -9.68
N ARG A 11 22.45 17.17 -10.75
CA ARG A 11 21.86 18.49 -11.01
C ARG A 11 21.02 19.01 -9.85
N LEU A 12 20.28 18.13 -9.16
CA LEU A 12 19.46 18.52 -8.00
C LEU A 12 20.30 19.02 -6.82
N ILE A 13 21.47 18.40 -6.57
CA ILE A 13 22.41 18.81 -5.53
C ILE A 13 23.06 20.15 -5.91
N LYS A 14 23.53 20.27 -7.15
CA LYS A 14 24.13 21.53 -7.64
C LYS A 14 23.16 22.69 -7.54
N ASN A 15 21.93 22.52 -8.01
CA ASN A 15 20.90 23.54 -7.94
C ASN A 15 20.60 23.97 -6.49
N TYR A 16 20.63 23.03 -5.54
CA TYR A 16 20.46 23.35 -4.12
C TYR A 16 21.56 24.30 -3.62
N TYR A 17 22.84 23.95 -3.85
CA TYR A 17 23.96 24.80 -3.42
C TYR A 17 24.06 26.12 -4.19
N GLU A 18 23.74 26.14 -5.48
CA GLU A 18 23.65 27.37 -6.26
C GLU A 18 22.59 28.32 -5.68
N SER A 19 21.44 27.77 -5.28
CA SER A 19 20.38 28.53 -4.62
C SER A 19 20.87 29.10 -3.29
N LEU A 20 21.51 28.28 -2.43
CA LEU A 20 22.09 28.73 -1.16
C LEU A 20 23.10 29.88 -1.35
N HIS A 21 23.98 29.77 -2.35
CA HIS A 21 24.98 30.79 -2.63
C HIS A 21 24.36 32.10 -3.15
N GLN A 22 23.35 32.01 -4.01
CA GLN A 22 22.63 33.20 -4.50
C GLN A 22 21.87 33.90 -3.37
N PHE A 23 21.29 33.14 -2.46
CA PHE A 23 20.57 33.71 -1.32
C PHE A 23 21.52 34.34 -0.31
N GLY A 24 22.67 33.73 -0.02
CA GLY A 24 23.71 34.30 0.85
C GLY A 24 24.24 35.69 0.42
N GLN A 25 24.00 36.10 -0.83
CA GLN A 25 24.37 37.42 -1.35
C GLN A 25 23.26 38.49 -1.26
N LEU A 26 22.02 38.09 -0.98
CA LEU A 26 20.85 38.97 -0.91
C LEU A 26 20.36 39.06 0.54
N GLU A 27 20.51 40.22 1.18
CA GLU A 27 20.21 40.46 2.62
C GLU A 27 18.73 40.26 3.04
N PHE A 28 17.84 39.78 2.16
CA PHE A 28 16.42 39.60 2.45
C PHE A 28 15.98 38.14 2.29
N ASP A 29 15.36 37.62 3.35
CA ASP A 29 14.61 36.36 3.45
C ASP A 29 15.38 35.07 3.06
N HIS A 30 16.54 34.85 3.70
CA HIS A 30 17.31 33.61 3.56
C HIS A 30 16.51 32.35 3.93
N GLU A 31 15.53 32.44 4.84
CA GLU A 31 14.84 31.30 5.42
C GLU A 31 13.87 30.64 4.43
N GLY A 32 12.93 31.41 3.87
CA GLY A 32 11.98 30.90 2.89
C GLY A 32 12.66 30.37 1.63
N ALA A 33 13.80 30.95 1.28
CA ALA A 33 14.57 30.61 0.09
C ALA A 33 15.32 29.27 0.26
N VAL A 34 15.99 29.04 1.40
CA VAL A 34 16.63 27.76 1.73
C VAL A 34 15.60 26.63 1.78
N ARG A 35 14.47 26.88 2.46
CA ARG A 35 13.35 25.93 2.56
C ARG A 35 12.87 25.53 1.16
N SER A 36 12.62 26.51 0.29
CA SER A 36 12.15 26.26 -1.08
C SER A 36 13.16 25.46 -1.91
N ALA A 37 14.46 25.73 -1.77
CA ALA A 37 15.50 24.99 -2.48
C ALA A 37 15.58 23.53 -2.03
N PHE A 38 15.52 23.28 -0.71
CA PHE A 38 15.53 21.91 -0.17
C PHE A 38 14.26 21.15 -0.57
N GLN A 39 13.09 21.80 -0.53
CA GLN A 39 11.82 21.25 -0.99
C GLN A 39 11.91 20.79 -2.46
N ALA A 40 12.43 21.65 -3.35
CA ALA A 40 12.56 21.33 -4.76
C ALA A 40 13.50 20.15 -5.01
N MET A 41 14.57 20.03 -4.21
CA MET A 41 15.48 18.89 -4.27
C MET A 41 14.79 17.59 -3.84
N LEU A 42 14.07 17.60 -2.71
CA LEU A 42 13.32 16.44 -2.24
C LEU A 42 12.25 15.99 -3.24
N ASP A 43 11.49 16.94 -3.81
CA ASP A 43 10.49 16.65 -4.84
C ASP A 43 11.14 16.06 -6.11
N GLY A 44 12.31 16.59 -6.51
CA GLY A 44 13.07 16.09 -7.65
C GLY A 44 13.54 14.64 -7.48
N TYR A 45 14.01 14.27 -6.30
CA TYR A 45 14.39 12.88 -6.00
C TYR A 45 13.17 11.98 -5.79
N GLY A 46 12.14 12.48 -5.11
CA GLY A 46 10.87 11.77 -4.94
C GLY A 46 10.27 11.34 -6.27
N LYS A 47 10.21 12.24 -7.26
CA LYS A 47 9.72 11.94 -8.61
C LYS A 47 10.46 10.80 -9.31
N ARG A 48 11.76 10.62 -9.07
CA ARG A 48 12.54 9.50 -9.62
C ARG A 48 12.11 8.14 -9.05
N LEU A 49 11.45 8.14 -7.89
CA LEU A 49 10.86 6.97 -7.23
C LEU A 49 9.32 6.92 -7.39
N GLU A 50 8.74 7.76 -8.25
CA GLU A 50 7.29 7.94 -8.37
C GLU A 50 6.62 8.41 -7.06
N TRP A 51 7.40 9.07 -6.18
CA TRP A 51 6.89 9.68 -4.97
C TRP A 51 6.53 11.14 -5.20
N LYS A 52 5.45 11.58 -4.56
CA LYS A 52 4.95 12.94 -4.54
C LYS A 52 5.27 13.60 -3.21
N LEU A 53 5.95 14.74 -3.25
CA LEU A 53 6.09 15.61 -2.08
C LEU A 53 4.80 16.40 -1.87
N VAL A 54 4.23 16.33 -0.67
CA VAL A 54 3.09 17.14 -0.23
C VAL A 54 3.57 18.14 0.81
N PRO A 55 3.59 19.46 0.51
CA PRO A 55 3.98 20.48 1.47
C PRO A 55 2.90 20.66 2.54
N GLU A 56 3.29 21.22 3.70
CA GLU A 56 2.36 21.59 4.78
C GLU A 56 1.48 20.40 5.22
N TYR A 57 2.10 19.23 5.40
CA TYR A 57 1.41 17.96 5.57
C TYR A 57 0.88 17.81 7.01
N PRO A 58 -0.44 17.61 7.22
CA PRO A 58 -0.99 17.37 8.54
C PRO A 58 -0.61 15.98 9.06
N TYR A 59 -0.08 15.90 10.29
CA TYR A 59 0.26 14.65 10.96
C TYR A 59 -0.20 14.69 12.41
N LYS A 60 -1.18 13.84 12.77
CA LYS A 60 -1.84 13.86 14.08
C LYS A 60 -2.31 15.28 14.43
N LYS A 61 -1.80 15.88 15.50
CA LYS A 61 -2.13 17.24 15.96
C LYS A 61 -1.15 18.31 15.49
N VAL A 62 -0.17 17.93 14.66
CA VAL A 62 0.89 18.83 14.17
C VAL A 62 0.84 18.92 12.64
N ARG A 63 1.63 19.84 12.09
CA ARG A 63 1.84 20.01 10.64
C ARG A 63 3.33 20.05 10.36
N VAL A 64 3.81 19.20 9.46
CA VAL A 64 5.20 19.17 9.02
C VAL A 64 5.35 19.92 7.71
N ASP A 65 6.54 20.46 7.44
CA ASP A 65 6.78 21.25 6.23
C ASP A 65 6.62 20.44 4.94
N GLY A 66 6.93 19.14 4.96
CA GLY A 66 6.66 18.25 3.84
C GLY A 66 6.60 16.77 4.21
N ALA A 67 5.83 16.02 3.43
CA ALA A 67 5.82 14.55 3.47
C ALA A 67 5.95 13.99 2.05
N LEU A 68 6.84 13.02 1.87
CA LEU A 68 6.94 12.22 0.65
C LEU A 68 5.94 11.07 0.73
N LEU A 69 5.08 11.00 -0.26
CA LEU A 69 4.09 9.95 -0.42
C LEU A 69 4.40 9.15 -1.68
N ASP A 70 4.26 7.85 -1.67
CA ASP A 70 4.33 7.07 -2.91
C ASP A 70 3.02 7.14 -3.73
N THR A 71 2.97 6.35 -4.81
CA THR A 71 1.82 6.21 -5.72
C THR A 71 0.52 5.86 -4.98
N TRP A 72 0.61 5.23 -3.81
CA TRP A 72 -0.51 4.74 -3.01
C TRP A 72 -0.78 5.60 -1.79
N LYS A 73 -0.16 6.79 -1.73
CA LYS A 73 -0.26 7.76 -0.64
C LYS A 73 0.33 7.27 0.69
N GLN A 74 1.17 6.23 0.68
CA GLN A 74 1.89 5.79 1.86
C GLN A 74 3.03 6.78 2.16
N ARG A 75 3.22 7.09 3.45
CA ARG A 75 4.26 8.02 3.90
C ARG A 75 5.62 7.32 3.85
N ARG A 76 6.55 7.88 3.08
CA ARG A 76 7.91 7.37 2.93
C ARG A 76 8.95 8.17 3.71
N GLY A 77 8.68 9.45 3.91
CA GLY A 77 9.51 10.29 4.77
C GLY A 77 8.90 11.66 4.99
N PHE A 78 9.37 12.34 6.02
CA PHE A 78 8.97 13.69 6.39
C PHE A 78 10.17 14.63 6.32
N TRP A 79 9.87 15.91 6.19
CA TRP A 79 10.86 16.97 6.23
C TRP A 79 10.32 18.17 6.99
N GLU A 80 11.19 18.76 7.81
CA GLU A 80 10.94 19.94 8.61
C GLU A 80 12.15 20.87 8.47
N ALA A 81 11.92 22.09 7.98
CA ALA A 81 12.92 23.14 7.88
C ALA A 81 13.02 23.94 9.18
N LYS A 82 14.21 24.45 9.47
CA LYS A 82 14.57 25.26 10.64
C LYS A 82 15.49 26.39 10.18
N ASP A 83 15.50 27.48 10.95
CA ASP A 83 16.33 28.63 10.64
C ASP A 83 17.77 28.45 11.19
N VAL A 84 18.66 29.41 10.91
CA VAL A 84 20.06 29.42 11.41
C VAL A 84 20.14 29.88 12.87
N ASN A 85 19.15 30.65 13.33
CA ASN A 85 19.16 31.27 14.65
C ASN A 85 18.67 30.31 15.75
N ASP A 86 18.04 29.22 15.34
CA ASP A 86 17.53 28.16 16.18
C ASP A 86 18.68 27.33 16.76
N ASP A 87 18.61 27.09 18.07
CA ASP A 87 19.29 25.95 18.66
C ASP A 87 18.59 24.68 18.16
N LEU A 88 19.07 24.16 17.02
CA LEU A 88 18.47 23.05 16.29
C LEU A 88 18.18 21.85 17.20
N GLU A 89 19.03 21.60 18.20
CA GLU A 89 18.83 20.51 19.17
C GLU A 89 17.60 20.75 20.06
N LYS A 90 17.44 21.98 20.57
CA LYS A 90 16.29 22.33 21.41
C LYS A 90 15.00 22.31 20.61
N GLU A 91 15.00 22.83 19.39
CA GLU A 91 13.81 22.84 18.55
C GLU A 91 13.37 21.44 18.12
N ILE A 92 14.32 20.57 17.75
CA ILE A 92 14.01 19.16 17.46
C ILE A 92 13.36 18.48 18.67
N ARG A 93 13.92 18.66 19.88
CA ARG A 93 13.34 18.07 21.10
C ARG A 93 11.91 18.55 21.34
N LYS A 94 11.66 19.87 21.28
CA LYS A 94 10.32 20.44 21.43
C LYS A 94 9.33 19.88 20.40
N LYS A 95 9.76 19.72 19.14
CA LYS A 95 8.94 19.19 18.06
C LYS A 95 8.59 17.73 18.30
N ILE A 96 9.57 16.90 18.69
CA ILE A 96 9.33 15.50 19.04
C ILE A 96 8.37 15.38 20.23
N GLU A 97 8.57 16.18 21.28
CA GLU A 97 7.67 16.25 22.45
C GLU A 97 6.25 16.69 22.07
N SER A 98 6.11 17.55 21.05
CA SER A 98 4.83 18.00 20.51
C SER A 98 4.16 16.96 19.58
N GLY A 99 4.83 15.83 19.31
CA GLY A 99 4.28 14.70 18.54
C GLY A 99 4.64 14.68 17.06
N TYR A 100 5.71 15.39 16.64
CA TYR A 100 6.25 15.25 15.30
C TYR A 100 6.73 13.81 15.04
N PRO A 101 6.61 13.31 13.80
CA PRO A 101 7.00 11.95 13.48
C PRO A 101 8.51 11.77 13.62
N THR A 102 8.94 10.59 14.05
CA THR A 102 10.36 10.20 14.12
C THR A 102 10.66 8.90 13.36
N SER A 103 9.71 8.43 12.54
CA SER A 103 9.83 7.18 11.78
C SER A 103 10.83 7.29 10.62
N ASN A 104 10.76 8.37 9.83
CA ASN A 104 11.78 8.77 8.84
C ASN A 104 11.62 10.27 8.57
N ILE A 105 12.35 11.13 9.27
CA ILE A 105 12.24 12.60 9.15
C ILE A 105 13.61 13.27 9.05
N ILE A 106 13.73 14.24 8.14
CA ILE A 106 14.87 15.17 8.09
C ILE A 106 14.47 16.48 8.78
N PHE A 107 15.24 16.88 9.78
CA PHE A 107 15.24 18.24 10.30
C PHE A 107 16.41 19.00 9.65
N GLN A 108 16.11 20.08 8.93
CA GLN A 108 17.10 20.77 8.09
C GLN A 108 17.20 22.25 8.44
N ALA A 109 18.43 22.69 8.70
CA ALA A 109 18.88 24.08 8.70
C ALA A 109 19.84 24.30 7.51
N PRO A 110 20.19 25.55 7.12
CA PRO A 110 20.93 25.81 5.87
C PRO A 110 22.23 25.01 5.69
N GLU A 111 23.05 24.90 6.74
CA GLU A 111 24.32 24.16 6.70
C GLU A 111 24.28 22.84 7.48
N ARG A 112 23.13 22.49 8.09
CA ARG A 112 23.02 21.32 8.96
C ARG A 112 21.75 20.53 8.73
N ALA A 113 21.83 19.21 8.67
CA ALA A 113 20.65 18.36 8.66
C ALA A 113 20.81 17.14 9.54
N ILE A 114 19.71 16.76 10.20
CA ILE A 114 19.64 15.65 11.14
C ILE A 114 18.53 14.71 10.69
N LEU A 115 18.87 13.44 10.55
CA LEU A 115 17.93 12.37 10.17
C LEU A 115 17.52 11.57 11.41
N TYR A 116 16.22 11.41 11.61
CA TYR A 116 15.66 10.46 12.57
C TYR A 116 14.95 9.33 11.84
N GLN A 117 15.24 8.09 12.26
CA GLN A 117 14.54 6.90 11.81
C GLN A 117 14.19 6.00 13.00
N ARG A 118 12.96 5.49 13.04
CA ARG A 118 12.45 4.66 14.17
C ARG A 118 12.66 5.29 15.55
N GLY A 119 12.52 6.60 15.68
CA GLY A 119 12.76 7.30 16.94
C GLY A 119 14.23 7.55 17.26
N VAL A 120 15.17 7.07 16.44
CA VAL A 120 16.61 7.15 16.68
C VAL A 120 17.25 8.13 15.70
N ARG A 121 18.05 9.05 16.23
CA ARG A 121 18.90 9.93 15.41
C ARG A 121 19.98 9.11 14.72
N LYS A 122 20.11 9.26 13.41
CA LYS A 122 21.17 8.62 12.63
C LYS A 122 22.46 9.39 12.84
N GLY A 123 23.53 8.69 13.24
CA GLY A 123 24.85 9.25 13.50
C GLY A 123 25.64 9.61 12.23
N LEU A 124 24.97 10.22 11.24
CA LEU A 124 25.58 10.71 10.01
C LEU A 124 26.32 12.02 10.27
N ASN A 125 27.17 12.45 9.32
CA ASN A 125 27.75 13.78 9.38
C ASN A 125 26.67 14.83 9.06
N GLU A 126 26.41 15.70 10.01
CA GLU A 126 25.28 16.63 9.96
C GLU A 126 25.62 17.91 9.20
N ASN A 127 26.89 18.19 8.93
CA ASN A 127 27.32 19.37 8.17
C ASN A 127 27.03 19.16 6.67
N ILE A 128 25.85 19.57 6.22
CA ILE A 128 25.45 19.51 4.81
C ILE A 128 25.95 20.70 3.98
N GLY A 129 26.82 21.56 4.52
CA GLY A 129 27.62 22.47 3.69
C GLY A 129 28.54 21.71 2.74
N ASP A 130 28.92 20.47 3.07
CA ASP A 130 29.61 19.56 2.17
C ASP A 130 28.60 18.70 1.37
N PRO A 131 28.63 18.76 0.02
CA PRO A 131 27.78 17.93 -0.84
C PRO A 131 27.84 16.43 -0.56
N ARG A 132 28.96 15.92 -0.06
CA ARG A 132 29.12 14.48 0.25
C ARG A 132 28.23 14.06 1.41
N ASN A 133 28.15 14.87 2.46
CA ASN A 133 27.34 14.60 3.64
C ASN A 133 25.85 14.69 3.31
N LEU A 134 25.46 15.66 2.47
CA LEU A 134 24.08 15.76 1.97
C LEU A 134 23.69 14.51 1.16
N VAL A 135 24.58 14.02 0.30
CA VAL A 135 24.33 12.80 -0.49
C VAL A 135 24.16 11.59 0.42
N GLU A 136 25.02 11.41 1.41
CA GLU A 136 24.91 10.31 2.39
C GLU A 136 23.57 10.36 3.14
N LEU A 137 23.18 11.54 3.62
CA LEU A 137 21.89 11.74 4.30
C LEU A 137 20.70 11.43 3.40
N LEU A 138 20.70 11.90 2.14
CA LEU A 138 19.61 11.64 1.21
C LEU A 138 19.55 10.16 0.81
N GLN A 139 20.70 9.50 0.62
CA GLN A 139 20.74 8.07 0.35
C GLN A 139 20.10 7.29 1.49
N GLU A 140 20.51 7.52 2.73
CA GLU A 140 19.95 6.87 3.92
C GLU A 140 18.44 7.16 4.09
N PHE A 141 18.01 8.39 3.83
CA PHE A 141 16.61 8.81 3.93
C PHE A 141 15.71 8.14 2.88
N PHE A 142 16.14 8.10 1.62
CA PHE A 142 15.36 7.54 0.51
C PHE A 142 15.44 6.00 0.42
N SER A 143 16.51 5.38 0.94
CA SER A 143 16.61 3.90 0.99
C SER A 143 15.85 3.29 2.15
N TYR A 144 15.43 4.11 3.12
CA TYR A 144 14.79 3.62 4.32
C TYR A 144 13.43 2.99 4.05
N LYS A 145 13.28 1.77 4.56
CA LYS A 145 12.01 1.08 4.69
C LYS A 145 11.77 0.82 6.18
N GLU A 146 10.55 1.10 6.63
CA GLU A 146 10.14 0.73 7.98
C GLU A 146 10.15 -0.81 8.05
N PRO A 147 10.82 -1.45 9.04
CA PRO A 147 10.95 -2.92 9.09
C PRO A 147 9.61 -3.67 9.07
N GLU A 148 8.59 -3.06 9.65
CA GLU A 148 7.21 -3.54 9.63
C GLU A 148 6.62 -3.55 8.20
N HIS A 149 7.16 -2.75 7.27
CA HIS A 149 6.86 -2.82 5.85
C HIS A 149 7.65 -3.93 5.15
N GLU A 150 8.89 -4.20 5.54
CA GLU A 150 9.70 -5.29 4.95
C GLU A 150 9.12 -6.68 5.24
N GLU A 151 8.65 -6.92 6.45
CA GLU A 151 8.04 -8.21 6.82
C GLU A 151 6.75 -8.48 6.05
N TRP A 152 5.99 -7.41 5.77
CA TRP A 152 4.80 -7.49 4.94
C TRP A 152 5.07 -7.62 3.47
N ASP A 153 6.01 -6.84 2.92
CA ASP A 153 6.44 -6.98 1.53
C ASP A 153 6.84 -8.45 1.29
N LYS A 154 7.60 -9.04 2.22
CA LYS A 154 7.96 -10.46 2.19
C LYS A 154 6.74 -11.39 2.31
N ALA A 155 5.82 -11.13 3.24
CA ALA A 155 4.61 -11.94 3.37
C ALA A 155 3.71 -11.88 2.13
N VAL A 156 3.65 -10.72 1.48
CA VAL A 156 2.93 -10.47 0.22
C VAL A 156 3.61 -11.21 -0.94
N ASP A 157 4.94 -11.15 -1.04
CA ASP A 157 5.72 -11.86 -2.06
C ASP A 157 5.54 -13.37 -1.90
N ASP A 158 5.76 -13.90 -0.70
CA ASP A 158 5.59 -15.33 -0.37
C ASP A 158 4.15 -15.81 -0.66
N PHE A 159 3.14 -14.98 -0.38
CA PHE A 159 1.75 -15.30 -0.70
C PHE A 159 1.51 -15.30 -2.21
N SER A 160 2.03 -14.30 -2.91
CA SER A 160 1.85 -14.10 -4.36
C SER A 160 2.47 -15.24 -5.16
N GLU A 161 3.66 -15.71 -4.78
CA GLU A 161 4.31 -16.88 -5.39
C GLU A 161 3.47 -18.15 -5.26
N ARG A 162 2.70 -18.26 -4.17
CA ARG A 162 1.89 -19.45 -3.86
C ARG A 162 0.47 -19.37 -4.40
N LEU A 163 0.03 -18.20 -4.88
CA LEU A 163 -1.32 -17.97 -5.39
C LEU A 163 -1.77 -19.00 -6.44
N PRO A 164 -0.94 -19.45 -7.41
CA PRO A 164 -1.33 -20.50 -8.35
C PRO A 164 -1.62 -21.85 -7.66
N GLU A 165 -0.85 -22.22 -6.64
CA GLU A 165 -1.09 -23.45 -5.87
C GLU A 165 -2.40 -23.34 -5.07
N ILE A 166 -2.65 -22.18 -4.45
CA ILE A 166 -3.87 -21.92 -3.68
C ILE A 166 -5.10 -21.99 -4.59
N ALA A 167 -5.05 -21.33 -5.75
CA ALA A 167 -6.13 -21.34 -6.73
C ALA A 167 -6.41 -22.76 -7.26
N LYS A 168 -5.37 -23.53 -7.55
CA LYS A 168 -5.52 -24.92 -7.97
C LYS A 168 -6.20 -25.77 -6.90
N ARG A 169 -5.78 -25.67 -5.64
CA ARG A 169 -6.41 -26.41 -4.53
C ARG A 169 -7.87 -26.01 -4.32
N ALA A 170 -8.18 -24.72 -4.40
CA ALA A 170 -9.56 -24.24 -4.31
C ALA A 170 -10.43 -24.80 -5.46
N LYS A 171 -9.87 -24.86 -6.67
CA LYS A 171 -10.51 -25.52 -7.80
C LYS A 171 -10.75 -27.01 -7.56
N ASP A 172 -9.73 -27.74 -7.11
CA ASP A 172 -9.85 -29.19 -6.85
C ASP A 172 -10.96 -29.49 -5.81
N LEU A 173 -11.10 -28.65 -4.78
CA LEU A 173 -12.18 -28.74 -3.79
C LEU A 173 -13.57 -28.47 -4.41
N ILE A 174 -13.68 -27.46 -5.28
CA ILE A 174 -14.91 -27.16 -6.01
C ILE A 174 -15.27 -28.32 -6.93
N ASP A 175 -14.33 -28.83 -7.72
CA ASP A 175 -14.54 -29.96 -8.63
C ASP A 175 -15.01 -31.22 -7.89
N HIS A 176 -14.44 -31.50 -6.72
CA HIS A 176 -14.90 -32.58 -5.85
C HIS A 176 -16.36 -32.40 -5.41
N GLU A 177 -16.72 -31.21 -4.92
CA GLU A 177 -18.09 -30.91 -4.51
C GLU A 177 -19.06 -30.90 -5.70
N ARG A 178 -18.62 -30.51 -6.90
CA ARG A 178 -19.45 -30.63 -8.11
C ARG A 178 -19.85 -32.07 -8.38
N VAL A 179 -18.98 -33.05 -8.15
CA VAL A 179 -19.35 -34.45 -8.37
C VAL A 179 -20.23 -34.98 -7.24
N SER A 180 -19.83 -34.70 -6.00
CA SER A 180 -20.37 -35.38 -4.82
C SER A 180 -21.59 -34.66 -4.20
N ASN A 181 -21.78 -33.36 -4.45
CA ASN A 181 -22.76 -32.50 -3.76
C ASN A 181 -23.84 -31.97 -4.71
N LYS A 182 -25.00 -32.64 -4.71
CA LYS A 182 -26.14 -32.27 -5.55
C LYS A 182 -26.64 -30.85 -5.28
N ALA A 183 -26.76 -30.45 -4.01
CA ALA A 183 -27.27 -29.13 -3.66
C ALA A 183 -26.35 -28.01 -4.18
N PHE A 184 -25.03 -28.21 -4.08
CA PHE A 184 -24.06 -27.30 -4.67
C PHE A 184 -24.16 -27.24 -6.19
N ARG A 185 -24.26 -28.38 -6.88
CA ARG A 185 -24.44 -28.40 -8.35
C ARG A 185 -25.66 -27.62 -8.81
N ASP A 186 -26.82 -27.89 -8.22
CA ASP A 186 -28.08 -27.24 -8.60
C ASP A 186 -27.94 -25.71 -8.40
N ARG A 187 -27.37 -25.29 -7.27
CA ARG A 187 -27.18 -23.87 -6.95
C ARG A 187 -26.16 -23.19 -7.87
N PHE A 188 -25.09 -23.90 -8.25
CA PHE A 188 -24.09 -23.39 -9.19
C PHE A 188 -24.70 -23.18 -10.59
N GLU A 189 -25.50 -24.12 -11.09
CA GLU A 189 -26.20 -24.00 -12.38
C GLU A 189 -27.17 -22.81 -12.40
N GLU A 190 -27.94 -22.61 -11.32
CA GLU A 190 -28.81 -21.44 -11.18
C GLU A 190 -28.02 -20.12 -11.24
N PHE A 191 -26.87 -20.08 -10.56
CA PHE A 191 -25.99 -18.92 -10.54
C PHE A 191 -25.34 -18.66 -11.90
N TYR A 192 -24.88 -19.71 -12.59
CA TYR A 192 -24.36 -19.62 -13.95
C TYR A 192 -25.41 -19.03 -14.91
N ALA A 193 -26.64 -19.54 -14.85
CA ALA A 193 -27.74 -19.02 -15.66
C ALA A 193 -28.06 -17.56 -15.32
N LEU A 194 -27.98 -17.16 -14.04
CA LEU A 194 -28.14 -15.77 -13.61
C LEU A 194 -27.03 -14.87 -14.18
N CYS A 195 -25.77 -15.29 -14.10
CA CYS A 195 -24.64 -14.54 -14.65
C CYS A 195 -24.81 -14.32 -16.17
N ARG A 196 -25.23 -15.35 -16.91
CA ARG A 196 -25.49 -15.21 -18.36
C ARG A 196 -26.61 -14.23 -18.69
N ARG A 197 -27.68 -14.21 -17.88
CA ARG A 197 -28.80 -13.27 -18.08
C ARG A 197 -28.44 -11.83 -17.71
N SER A 198 -27.69 -11.65 -16.62
CA SER A 198 -27.46 -10.33 -16.01
C SER A 198 -26.18 -9.64 -16.47
N ILE A 199 -25.18 -10.40 -16.92
CA ILE A 199 -23.84 -9.89 -17.23
C ILE A 199 -23.55 -10.02 -18.71
N ASN A 200 -23.46 -11.25 -19.23
CA ASN A 200 -23.13 -11.54 -20.61
C ASN A 200 -23.69 -12.91 -21.04
N PRO A 201 -24.57 -12.99 -22.05
CA PRO A 201 -25.08 -14.27 -22.55
C PRO A 201 -24.01 -15.23 -23.07
N ASN A 202 -22.81 -14.77 -23.42
CA ASN A 202 -21.71 -15.61 -23.92
C ASN A 202 -20.71 -16.02 -22.84
N LEU A 203 -21.02 -15.78 -21.56
CA LEU A 203 -20.14 -16.10 -20.45
C LEU A 203 -19.96 -17.62 -20.34
N SER A 204 -18.70 -18.08 -20.33
CA SER A 204 -18.38 -19.50 -20.24
C SER A 204 -18.58 -20.03 -18.83
N PHE A 205 -18.73 -21.35 -18.72
CA PHE A 205 -18.88 -22.00 -17.42
C PHE A 205 -17.62 -21.81 -16.57
N GLU A 206 -16.45 -21.95 -17.20
CA GLU A 206 -15.13 -21.79 -16.60
C GLU A 206 -14.93 -20.38 -16.04
N ALA A 207 -15.49 -19.35 -16.69
CA ALA A 207 -15.42 -17.99 -16.21
C ALA A 207 -16.21 -17.80 -14.90
N VAL A 208 -17.39 -18.40 -14.76
CA VAL A 208 -18.17 -18.35 -13.49
C VAL A 208 -17.50 -19.15 -12.39
N GLU A 209 -16.89 -20.28 -12.73
CA GLU A 209 -16.09 -21.07 -11.79
C GLU A 209 -14.89 -20.25 -11.28
N GLU A 210 -14.21 -19.53 -12.17
CA GLU A 210 -13.11 -18.65 -11.79
C GLU A 210 -13.57 -17.49 -10.89
N MET A 211 -14.76 -16.91 -11.14
CA MET A 211 -15.36 -15.91 -10.24
C MET A 211 -15.58 -16.49 -8.83
N LEU A 212 -16.08 -17.72 -8.73
CA LEU A 212 -16.29 -18.39 -7.45
C LEU A 212 -14.96 -18.63 -6.71
N ILE A 213 -13.93 -19.10 -7.41
CA ILE A 213 -12.58 -19.29 -6.87
C ILE A 213 -12.04 -17.94 -6.36
N GLN A 214 -12.08 -16.90 -7.19
CA GLN A 214 -11.57 -15.57 -6.81
C GLN A 214 -12.27 -15.04 -5.57
N HIS A 215 -13.61 -15.15 -5.51
CA HIS A 215 -14.36 -14.72 -4.33
C HIS A 215 -13.97 -15.51 -3.10
N LEU A 216 -13.84 -16.84 -3.21
CA LEU A 216 -13.44 -17.71 -2.10
C LEU A 216 -12.05 -17.39 -1.55
N LEU A 217 -11.09 -17.08 -2.42
CA LEU A 217 -9.72 -16.72 -2.03
C LEU A 217 -9.64 -15.32 -1.42
N THR A 218 -10.38 -14.36 -1.98
CA THR A 218 -10.30 -12.96 -1.56
C THR A 218 -11.16 -12.65 -0.33
N GLU A 219 -12.28 -13.33 -0.13
CA GLU A 219 -13.19 -13.10 1.01
C GLU A 219 -12.46 -13.20 2.35
N ARG A 220 -11.63 -14.24 2.51
CA ARG A 220 -10.84 -14.45 3.73
C ARG A 220 -9.85 -13.33 3.97
N ILE A 221 -9.16 -12.88 2.91
CA ILE A 221 -8.27 -11.72 2.96
C ILE A 221 -9.04 -10.49 3.42
N PHE A 222 -10.18 -10.15 2.80
CA PHE A 222 -10.96 -8.98 3.20
C PHE A 222 -11.45 -9.05 4.65
N ARG A 223 -11.88 -10.23 5.11
CA ARG A 223 -12.34 -10.43 6.47
C ARG A 223 -11.21 -10.35 7.50
N ARG A 224 -10.05 -10.97 7.23
CA ARG A 224 -8.98 -11.12 8.22
C ARG A 224 -7.92 -10.01 8.16
N VAL A 225 -7.59 -9.52 6.96
CA VAL A 225 -6.58 -8.47 6.73
C VAL A 225 -7.19 -7.07 6.82
N PHE A 226 -8.41 -6.88 6.30
CA PHE A 226 -9.06 -5.55 6.22
C PHE A 226 -10.16 -5.33 7.24
N HIS A 227 -10.53 -6.36 8.01
CA HIS A 227 -11.73 -6.46 8.86
C HIS A 227 -12.97 -5.81 8.23
N ALA A 228 -13.18 -6.06 6.94
CA ALA A 228 -14.23 -5.43 6.13
C ALA A 228 -15.49 -6.30 6.06
N GLU A 229 -15.92 -6.95 7.15
CA GLU A 229 -16.95 -8.01 7.14
C GLU A 229 -18.27 -7.64 6.43
N GLU A 230 -18.58 -6.34 6.37
CA GLU A 230 -19.76 -5.76 5.72
C GLU A 230 -19.72 -5.74 4.18
N PHE A 231 -18.59 -6.00 3.52
CA PHE A 231 -18.54 -5.94 2.05
C PHE A 231 -19.51 -6.96 1.40
N ARG A 232 -19.76 -8.08 2.09
CA ARG A 232 -20.65 -9.17 1.65
C ARG A 232 -22.11 -8.73 1.54
N THR A 233 -22.52 -7.72 2.31
CA THR A 233 -23.93 -7.31 2.40
C THR A 233 -24.30 -6.20 1.42
N ARG A 234 -23.33 -5.46 0.87
CA ARG A 234 -23.59 -4.29 0.00
C ARG A 234 -23.55 -4.57 -1.51
N ASN A 235 -23.10 -5.75 -1.95
CA ASN A 235 -22.96 -6.10 -3.36
C ASN A 235 -23.88 -7.28 -3.73
N VAL A 236 -24.84 -7.04 -4.64
CA VAL A 236 -25.86 -8.03 -5.06
C VAL A 236 -25.22 -9.26 -5.71
N ILE A 237 -24.14 -9.09 -6.48
CA ILE A 237 -23.41 -10.22 -7.07
C ILE A 237 -22.69 -11.02 -5.98
N ALA A 238 -22.04 -10.33 -5.04
CA ALA A 238 -21.41 -10.99 -3.90
C ALA A 238 -22.42 -11.79 -3.08
N GLN A 239 -23.63 -11.27 -2.86
CA GLN A 239 -24.69 -12.01 -2.16
C GLN A 239 -25.11 -13.30 -2.89
N GLU A 240 -25.18 -13.27 -4.24
CA GLU A 240 -25.50 -14.46 -5.02
C GLU A 240 -24.36 -15.49 -5.00
N ILE A 241 -23.11 -15.03 -5.07
CA ILE A 241 -21.92 -15.88 -4.90
C ILE A 241 -21.90 -16.51 -3.50
N GLU A 242 -22.21 -15.73 -2.46
CA GLU A 242 -22.26 -16.21 -1.07
C GLU A 242 -23.30 -17.33 -0.87
N LYS A 243 -24.44 -17.27 -1.56
CA LYS A 243 -25.42 -18.37 -1.56
C LYS A 243 -24.85 -19.65 -2.18
N VAL A 244 -24.10 -19.53 -3.27
CA VAL A 244 -23.42 -20.66 -3.93
C VAL A 244 -22.34 -21.25 -3.00
N ILE A 245 -21.54 -20.40 -2.36
CA ILE A 245 -20.51 -20.83 -1.41
C ILE A 245 -21.15 -21.50 -0.18
N SER A 246 -22.29 -21.01 0.31
CA SER A 246 -23.00 -21.67 1.42
C SER A 246 -23.41 -23.10 1.06
N SER A 247 -23.85 -23.34 -0.17
CA SER A 247 -24.13 -24.71 -0.66
C SER A 247 -22.84 -25.53 -0.84
N LEU A 248 -21.77 -24.93 -1.36
CA LEU A 248 -20.44 -25.55 -1.49
C LEU A 248 -19.93 -26.06 -0.13
N THR A 249 -20.02 -25.24 0.91
CA THR A 249 -19.47 -25.57 2.24
C THR A 249 -20.46 -26.28 3.15
N SER A 250 -21.67 -26.61 2.68
CA SER A 250 -22.79 -27.10 3.51
C SER A 250 -22.53 -28.42 4.24
N ARG A 251 -21.58 -29.22 3.75
CA ARG A 251 -21.17 -30.49 4.34
C ARG A 251 -20.02 -30.36 5.35
N HIS A 252 -19.50 -29.14 5.50
CA HIS A 252 -18.42 -28.82 6.41
C HIS A 252 -18.96 -27.99 7.57
N PHE A 253 -18.28 -28.05 8.71
CA PHE A 253 -18.65 -27.28 9.91
C PHE A 253 -18.65 -25.77 9.67
N SER A 254 -17.74 -25.29 8.81
CA SER A 254 -17.63 -23.89 8.43
C SER A 254 -16.88 -23.76 7.10
N ARG A 255 -16.92 -22.56 6.51
CA ARG A 255 -16.05 -22.20 5.36
C ARG A 255 -14.57 -22.34 5.70
N ASP A 256 -14.17 -21.90 6.89
CA ASP A 256 -12.78 -22.01 7.34
C ASP A 256 -12.37 -23.49 7.46
N ALA A 257 -13.26 -24.38 7.89
CA ALA A 257 -13.00 -25.83 7.92
C ALA A 257 -12.88 -26.43 6.51
N PHE A 258 -13.73 -26.00 5.57
CA PHE A 258 -13.63 -26.39 4.16
C PHE A 258 -12.29 -25.95 3.54
N LEU A 259 -11.81 -24.75 3.86
CA LEU A 259 -10.55 -24.19 3.37
C LEU A 259 -9.35 -24.48 4.26
N SER A 260 -9.45 -25.43 5.20
CA SER A 260 -8.41 -25.69 6.19
C SER A 260 -7.06 -26.09 5.58
N GLU A 261 -7.06 -26.74 4.42
CA GLU A 261 -5.83 -27.04 3.68
C GLU A 261 -5.11 -25.78 3.15
N LEU A 262 -5.85 -24.67 3.01
CA LEU A 262 -5.31 -23.40 2.58
C LEU A 262 -4.76 -22.56 3.74
N ASP A 263 -5.04 -22.90 5.00
CA ASP A 263 -4.67 -22.11 6.18
C ASP A 263 -3.19 -21.73 6.21
N ARG A 264 -2.32 -22.69 5.87
CA ARG A 264 -0.86 -22.49 5.90
C ARG A 264 -0.39 -21.39 4.95
N PHE A 265 -1.17 -21.06 3.92
CA PHE A 265 -0.85 -20.01 2.97
C PHE A 265 -1.36 -18.65 3.46
N TYR A 266 -2.46 -18.62 4.22
CA TYR A 266 -3.06 -17.38 4.72
C TYR A 266 -2.45 -16.88 6.03
N LYS A 267 -2.00 -17.78 6.92
CA LYS A 267 -1.55 -17.39 8.28
C LYS A 267 -0.43 -16.36 8.31
N ALA A 268 0.55 -16.43 7.41
CA ALA A 268 1.67 -15.50 7.39
C ALA A 268 1.21 -14.06 7.07
N ILE A 269 0.31 -13.92 6.08
CA ILE A 269 -0.21 -12.61 5.68
C ILE A 269 -1.26 -12.08 6.64
N GLU A 270 -2.06 -12.97 7.25
CA GLU A 270 -3.01 -12.60 8.31
C GLU A 270 -2.27 -12.06 9.54
N HIS A 271 -1.21 -12.76 9.99
CA HIS A 271 -0.41 -12.32 11.13
C HIS A 271 0.28 -10.97 10.86
N SER A 272 0.92 -10.82 9.70
CA SER A 272 1.54 -9.55 9.31
C SER A 272 0.51 -8.41 9.17
N ALA A 273 -0.75 -8.72 8.82
CA ALA A 273 -1.81 -7.72 8.75
C ALA A 273 -2.36 -7.27 10.11
N GLU A 274 -2.34 -8.14 11.13
CA GLU A 274 -2.80 -7.85 12.49
C GLU A 274 -1.88 -6.86 13.20
N GLU A 275 -0.58 -6.90 12.89
CA GLU A 275 0.42 -5.99 13.44
C GLU A 275 0.42 -4.60 12.75
N LYS A 276 -0.41 -4.42 11.71
CA LYS A 276 -0.45 -3.22 10.87
C LYS A 276 -1.61 -2.28 11.13
N SER A 277 -1.28 -0.99 11.23
CA SER A 277 -2.24 0.12 11.28
C SER A 277 -2.43 0.86 9.96
N ASP A 278 -1.51 0.75 8.98
CA ASP A 278 -1.61 1.50 7.72
C ASP A 278 -2.40 0.75 6.64
N TYR A 279 -3.40 1.45 6.09
CA TYR A 279 -4.42 0.90 5.20
C TYR A 279 -3.99 0.92 3.72
N ALA A 280 -3.02 1.77 3.37
CA ALA A 280 -2.51 1.89 2.00
C ALA A 280 -1.78 0.61 1.54
N GLU A 281 -0.95 0.03 2.40
CA GLU A 281 -0.18 -1.19 2.10
C GLU A 281 -1.08 -2.42 1.90
N LYS A 282 -2.17 -2.46 2.66
CA LYS A 282 -3.19 -3.50 2.49
C LYS A 282 -3.81 -3.37 1.09
N GLN A 283 -4.08 -2.16 0.59
CA GLN A 283 -4.67 -1.96 -0.74
C GLN A 283 -3.77 -2.44 -1.90
N ASP A 284 -2.45 -2.34 -1.79
CA ASP A 284 -1.52 -2.84 -2.81
C ASP A 284 -1.49 -4.34 -2.89
N PHE A 285 -1.49 -4.98 -1.73
CA PHE A 285 -1.64 -6.43 -1.67
C PHE A 285 -2.91 -6.89 -2.37
N LEU A 286 -4.05 -6.21 -2.19
CA LEU A 286 -5.28 -6.55 -2.93
C LEU A 286 -5.05 -6.49 -4.43
N ASN A 287 -4.44 -5.42 -4.93
CA ASN A 287 -4.21 -5.26 -6.36
C ASN A 287 -3.31 -6.37 -6.92
N THR A 288 -2.30 -6.79 -6.16
CA THR A 288 -1.43 -7.94 -6.51
C THR A 288 -2.22 -9.25 -6.53
N VAL A 289 -3.04 -9.54 -5.52
CA VAL A 289 -3.88 -10.76 -5.48
C VAL A 289 -4.88 -10.78 -6.64
N TYR A 290 -5.47 -9.64 -6.98
CA TYR A 290 -6.36 -9.49 -8.15
C TYR A 290 -5.62 -9.43 -9.50
N GLY A 291 -4.31 -9.19 -9.51
CA GLY A 291 -3.50 -9.08 -10.73
C GLY A 291 -2.81 -10.40 -11.10
N ALA A 292 -2.22 -11.06 -10.11
CA ALA A 292 -1.37 -12.25 -10.30
C ALA A 292 -2.14 -13.49 -10.78
N HIS A 293 -3.44 -13.60 -10.53
CA HIS A 293 -4.26 -14.70 -11.04
C HIS A 293 -4.50 -14.66 -12.57
N HIS A 294 -4.24 -13.53 -13.24
CA HIS A 294 -4.67 -13.29 -14.63
C HIS A 294 -3.60 -13.54 -15.70
N ALA A 295 -2.46 -14.14 -15.36
CA ALA A 295 -1.35 -14.29 -16.30
C ALA A 295 -1.54 -15.36 -17.40
N ARG A 296 -2.76 -15.86 -17.69
CA ARG A 296 -3.04 -16.70 -18.87
C ARG A 296 -4.42 -16.42 -19.50
N ASP A 297 -4.37 -16.11 -20.80
CA ASP A 297 -5.40 -16.12 -21.85
C ASP A 297 -6.37 -14.91 -21.94
N GLU A 298 -6.00 -13.93 -22.77
CA GLU A 298 -6.74 -12.70 -23.08
C GLU A 298 -7.39 -12.74 -24.47
N GLU A 299 -8.72 -12.61 -24.53
CA GLU A 299 -9.47 -11.74 -25.46
C GLU A 299 -10.98 -11.81 -25.17
N GLU A 300 -11.52 -13.00 -24.82
CA GLU A 300 -12.94 -13.15 -24.42
C GLU A 300 -13.22 -12.78 -22.95
N ARG A 301 -12.20 -12.87 -22.08
CA ARG A 301 -12.30 -12.55 -20.64
C ARG A 301 -12.54 -11.06 -20.37
N PHE A 302 -12.09 -10.18 -21.27
CA PHE A 302 -11.94 -8.74 -21.05
C PHE A 302 -13.27 -8.00 -20.76
N ALA A 303 -14.40 -8.39 -21.35
CA ALA A 303 -15.66 -7.67 -21.21
C ALA A 303 -16.37 -7.91 -19.85
N VAL A 304 -16.25 -9.12 -19.30
CA VAL A 304 -16.79 -9.51 -17.98
C VAL A 304 -15.83 -9.04 -16.88
N GLN A 305 -14.54 -9.25 -17.12
CA GLN A 305 -13.45 -8.86 -16.23
C GLN A 305 -13.41 -7.35 -16.02
N VAL A 306 -13.61 -6.50 -17.02
CA VAL A 306 -13.67 -5.05 -16.78
C VAL A 306 -14.89 -4.64 -15.96
N ARG A 307 -16.08 -5.25 -16.13
CA ARG A 307 -17.30 -4.80 -15.42
C ARG A 307 -17.39 -5.31 -13.99
N GLU A 308 -16.98 -6.55 -13.72
CA GLU A 308 -16.96 -7.12 -12.37
C GLU A 308 -15.73 -6.71 -11.57
N ARG A 309 -14.54 -6.67 -12.17
CA ARG A 309 -13.35 -6.10 -11.52
C ARG A 309 -13.63 -4.65 -11.14
N THR A 310 -14.31 -3.89 -12.00
CA THR A 310 -14.75 -2.53 -11.66
C THR A 310 -15.82 -2.51 -10.57
N THR A 311 -16.80 -3.42 -10.54
CA THR A 311 -17.90 -3.35 -9.55
C THR A 311 -17.48 -3.90 -8.19
N LEU A 312 -16.81 -5.05 -8.17
CA LEU A 312 -16.22 -5.63 -6.97
C LEU A 312 -15.08 -4.74 -6.48
N GLN A 313 -14.05 -4.40 -7.27
CA GLN A 313 -13.00 -3.48 -6.80
C GLN A 313 -13.56 -2.10 -6.43
N ARG A 314 -14.59 -1.54 -7.08
CA ARG A 314 -15.20 -0.28 -6.59
C ARG A 314 -15.96 -0.47 -5.29
N SER A 315 -16.70 -1.57 -5.12
CA SER A 315 -17.39 -1.86 -3.86
C SER A 315 -16.40 -2.13 -2.72
N TYR A 316 -15.28 -2.80 -3.03
CA TYR A 316 -14.17 -3.05 -2.11
C TYR A 316 -13.40 -1.77 -1.81
N ALA A 317 -12.99 -0.99 -2.82
CA ALA A 317 -12.36 0.32 -2.66
C ALA A 317 -13.27 1.30 -1.92
N ALA A 318 -14.60 1.23 -2.11
CA ALA A 318 -15.55 2.06 -1.36
C ALA A 318 -15.67 1.64 0.11
N ALA A 319 -15.72 0.34 0.42
CA ALA A 319 -15.67 -0.16 1.80
C ALA A 319 -14.35 0.19 2.48
N VAL A 320 -13.26 0.12 1.71
CA VAL A 320 -11.90 0.51 2.07
C VAL A 320 -11.80 2.00 2.41
N LEU A 321 -12.29 2.85 1.51
CA LEU A 321 -12.31 4.31 1.69
C LEU A 321 -13.23 4.73 2.85
N HIS A 322 -14.38 4.07 3.04
CA HIS A 322 -15.29 4.36 4.14
C HIS A 322 -14.63 4.16 5.51
N ARG A 323 -13.87 3.07 5.69
CA ARG A 323 -13.11 2.81 6.93
C ARG A 323 -11.91 3.74 7.11
N GLN A 324 -11.24 4.15 6.03
CA GLN A 324 -10.22 5.22 6.10
C GLN A 324 -10.80 6.55 6.61
N HIS A 325 -12.06 6.84 6.32
CA HIS A 325 -12.76 8.02 6.82
C HIS A 325 -13.20 7.88 8.28
N GLU A 326 -13.66 6.69 8.71
CA GLU A 326 -14.03 6.42 10.10
C GLU A 326 -12.84 6.44 11.07
N HIS A 327 -11.65 5.98 10.65
CA HIS A 327 -10.43 6.07 11.47
C HIS A 327 -9.82 7.49 11.52
N ARG A 328 -10.30 8.43 10.69
CA ARG A 328 -9.88 9.84 10.67
C ARG A 328 -10.83 10.76 11.45
N ALA A 329 -12.00 10.27 11.84
CA ALA A 329 -12.93 10.93 12.77
C ALA A 329 -12.62 10.50 14.20
#